data_AF-A0A6B2X6R1-F1
#
_entry.id   AF-A0A6B2X6R1-F1
#
_cell.length_a   1.000
_cell.length_b   1.000
_cell.length_c   1.000
_cell.angle_alpha   90.00
_cell.angle_beta   90.00
_cell.angle_gamma   90.00
#
_symmetry.space_group_name_H-M   'P 1'
#
loop_
_entity.id
_entity.type
_entity.pdbx_description
1 polymer ?
#
loop_
_entity_poly.entity_id
_entity_poly.type
_entity_poly.pdbx_seq_one_letter_code
_entity_poly.pdbx_strand_id
1 'polypeptide(L)'
;MDLYEHQARELFEEHGMLVPRAEVTDSSKEAREIARRLGGRVVVKAQVKTGGRGKAGGVRLAADPAAAEITARQILGMDIKGHTVGKVMLAQPVDIQSEFYVSYVLDRAAGRFLAIASAEGGMDIEEVAASRPEAVARIHIDPVEGVTSAKASEIAEAAGLPPQTVDALVRLWEVLVREDAVLVEVNPLVRTEQGQILALDGKVTLDDNARFRQERWGADGAAHDDPLEAAAAAKGLNYVKLDGEVGIIGNGAGLVMSTLDVVAGCGARPANFLDIGGGASAQIMADGLSVILSDPAVKSVFVNVFGGITACDAVADGIVQALDTVQLTRPLVVRLDGNNAVRGRAILDERAHPLVQQATTMDGAARRAAQLATTA
;
A
#
# COMPACT_ATOMS: atom_id res chain seq x y z
N MET A 1 -0.94 4.07 5.23
CA MET A 1 -2.20 4.09 4.44
C MET A 1 -2.10 5.07 3.28
N ASP A 2 -2.40 4.61 2.07
CA ASP A 2 -2.56 5.50 0.92
C ASP A 2 -3.98 6.05 0.83
N LEU A 3 -4.09 7.35 0.55
CA LEU A 3 -5.34 8.03 0.26
C LEU A 3 -5.71 7.92 -1.23
N TYR A 4 -7.00 7.93 -1.54
CA TYR A 4 -7.46 8.19 -2.90
C TYR A 4 -7.22 9.66 -3.27
N GLU A 5 -7.09 9.97 -4.57
CA GLU A 5 -6.88 11.35 -5.03
C GLU A 5 -7.95 12.32 -4.52
N HIS A 6 -9.24 11.95 -4.51
CA HIS A 6 -10.27 12.85 -4.00
C HIS A 6 -10.10 13.18 -2.51
N GLN A 7 -9.60 12.24 -1.71
CA GLN A 7 -9.32 12.45 -0.29
C GLN A 7 -8.10 13.34 -0.10
N ALA A 8 -7.04 13.13 -0.90
CA ALA A 8 -5.88 14.04 -0.92
C ALA A 8 -6.29 15.46 -1.36
N ARG A 9 -7.18 15.58 -2.36
CA ARG A 9 -7.74 16.85 -2.82
C ARG A 9 -8.49 17.58 -1.72
N GLU A 10 -9.42 16.91 -1.04
CA GLU A 10 -10.17 17.46 0.09
C GLU A 10 -9.24 17.91 1.21
N LEU A 11 -8.22 17.08 1.52
CA LEU A 11 -7.20 17.42 2.49
C LEU A 11 -6.42 18.68 2.10
N PHE A 12 -5.96 18.80 0.86
CA PHE A 12 -5.28 20.02 0.39
C PHE A 12 -6.19 21.25 0.46
N GLU A 13 -7.47 21.11 0.13
CA GLU A 13 -8.48 22.18 0.24
C GLU A 13 -8.68 22.65 1.69
N GLU A 14 -8.72 21.72 2.65
CA GLU A 14 -8.83 22.01 4.09
C GLU A 14 -7.60 22.74 4.64
N HIS A 15 -6.40 22.42 4.14
CA HIS A 15 -5.17 23.17 4.43
C HIS A 15 -5.03 24.43 3.54
N GLY A 16 -6.11 24.79 2.83
CA GLY A 16 -6.32 26.04 2.12
C GLY A 16 -5.59 26.16 0.78
N MET A 17 -5.10 25.06 0.23
CA MET A 17 -4.59 25.05 -1.14
C MET A 17 -5.72 25.20 -2.14
N LEU A 18 -5.43 25.83 -3.28
CA LEU A 18 -6.36 25.84 -4.40
C LEU A 18 -6.36 24.47 -5.07
N VAL A 19 -7.55 23.92 -5.27
CA VAL A 19 -7.79 22.66 -5.98
C VAL A 19 -8.94 22.86 -6.97
N PRO A 20 -9.00 22.10 -8.07
CA PRO A 20 -10.17 22.10 -8.94
C PRO A 20 -11.41 21.63 -8.17
N ARG A 21 -12.57 22.23 -8.46
CA ARG A 21 -13.84 21.69 -7.97
C ARG A 21 -14.05 20.31 -8.57
N ALA A 22 -14.40 19.36 -7.72
CA ALA A 22 -14.64 17.99 -8.13
C ALA A 22 -15.73 17.32 -7.28
N GLU A 23 -16.37 16.31 -7.83
CA GLU A 23 -17.29 15.43 -7.10
C GLU A 23 -17.03 13.96 -7.48
N VAL A 24 -17.34 13.04 -6.58
CA VAL A 24 -17.07 11.60 -6.74
C VAL A 24 -18.38 10.83 -6.89
N THR A 25 -18.38 9.79 -7.72
CA THR A 25 -19.53 8.88 -7.89
C THR A 25 -19.09 7.47 -8.27
N ASP A 26 -19.91 6.47 -7.94
CA ASP A 26 -19.82 5.10 -8.45
C ASP A 26 -20.82 4.83 -9.61
N SER A 27 -21.54 5.86 -10.06
CA SER A 27 -22.62 5.76 -11.02
C SER A 27 -22.34 6.59 -12.27
N SER A 28 -22.34 5.93 -13.44
CA SER A 28 -22.19 6.63 -14.71
C SER A 28 -23.32 7.64 -14.96
N LYS A 29 -24.53 7.39 -14.44
CA LYS A 29 -25.66 8.31 -14.59
C LYS A 29 -25.47 9.57 -13.75
N GLU A 30 -25.01 9.40 -12.52
CA GLU A 30 -24.72 10.53 -11.64
C GLU A 30 -23.55 11.37 -12.16
N ALA A 31 -22.56 10.73 -12.80
CA ALA A 31 -21.45 11.43 -13.48
C ALA A 31 -21.96 12.49 -14.49
N ARG A 32 -23.06 12.24 -15.19
CA ARG A 32 -23.71 13.23 -16.06
C ARG A 32 -24.21 14.45 -15.29
N GLU A 33 -24.87 14.22 -14.16
CA GLU A 33 -25.44 15.29 -13.35
C GLU A 33 -24.35 16.11 -12.65
N ILE A 34 -23.29 15.45 -12.18
CA ILE A 34 -22.08 16.12 -11.68
C ILE A 34 -21.48 17.00 -12.78
N ALA A 35 -21.30 16.47 -13.99
CA ALA A 35 -20.76 17.24 -15.10
C ALA A 35 -21.57 18.52 -15.38
N ARG A 36 -22.91 18.45 -15.30
CA ARG A 36 -23.77 19.65 -15.40
C ARG A 36 -23.49 20.67 -14.30
N ARG A 37 -23.39 20.23 -13.04
CA ARG A 37 -23.10 21.10 -11.89
C ARG A 37 -21.72 21.77 -11.98
N LEU A 38 -20.75 21.07 -12.59
CA LEU A 38 -19.39 21.55 -12.78
C LEU A 38 -19.22 22.43 -14.04
N GLY A 39 -20.29 22.68 -14.81
CA GLY A 39 -20.27 23.58 -15.98
C GLY A 39 -20.17 22.89 -17.34
N GLY A 40 -20.37 21.57 -17.41
CA GLY A 40 -20.48 20.78 -18.64
C GLY A 40 -19.24 19.95 -18.93
N ARG A 41 -18.15 20.61 -19.35
CA ARG A 41 -16.86 19.95 -19.66
C ARG A 41 -16.14 19.57 -18.37
N VAL A 42 -15.65 18.34 -18.29
CA VAL A 42 -15.01 17.77 -17.08
C VAL A 42 -13.90 16.79 -17.41
N VAL A 43 -13.00 16.55 -16.47
CA VAL A 43 -12.04 15.44 -16.52
C VAL A 43 -12.56 14.33 -15.61
N VAL A 44 -12.72 13.12 -16.15
CA VAL A 44 -13.11 11.92 -15.39
C VAL A 44 -11.85 11.16 -15.01
N LYS A 45 -11.65 10.95 -13.70
CA LYS A 45 -10.45 10.36 -13.09
C LYS A 45 -10.81 9.13 -12.26
N ALA A 46 -10.25 7.98 -12.59
CA ALA A 46 -10.34 6.74 -11.82
C ALA A 46 -9.81 6.94 -10.40
N GLN A 47 -10.55 6.49 -9.39
CA GLN A 47 -10.14 6.54 -8.00
C GLN A 47 -9.57 5.18 -7.58
N VAL A 48 -8.25 5.07 -7.67
CA VAL A 48 -7.44 3.91 -7.23
C VAL A 48 -6.18 4.42 -6.54
N LYS A 49 -5.62 3.64 -5.60
CA LYS A 49 -4.46 4.03 -4.79
C LYS A 49 -3.11 3.80 -5.49
N THR A 50 -3.10 3.87 -6.83
CA THR A 50 -1.91 3.64 -7.64
C THR A 50 -1.71 4.75 -8.68
N GLY A 51 -0.44 5.05 -8.98
CA GLY A 51 -0.05 6.02 -10.00
C GLY A 51 -0.13 5.47 -11.43
N GLY A 52 0.01 6.36 -12.42
CA GLY A 52 0.01 5.98 -13.85
C GLY A 52 -1.39 5.76 -14.46
N ARG A 53 -2.44 6.24 -13.78
CA ARG A 53 -3.85 6.12 -14.21
C ARG A 53 -4.09 6.70 -15.60
N GLY A 54 -3.43 7.81 -15.94
CA GLY A 54 -3.50 8.42 -17.27
C GLY A 54 -3.02 7.48 -18.38
N LYS A 55 -1.85 6.85 -18.20
CA LYS A 55 -1.29 5.87 -19.15
C LYS A 55 -2.20 4.62 -19.30
N ALA A 56 -2.89 4.22 -18.23
CA ALA A 56 -3.87 3.13 -18.24
C ALA A 56 -5.26 3.53 -18.81
N GLY A 57 -5.44 4.77 -19.25
CA GLY A 57 -6.71 5.27 -19.77
C GLY A 57 -7.77 5.57 -18.70
N GLY A 58 -7.39 5.60 -17.42
CA GLY A 58 -8.25 5.95 -16.28
C GLY A 58 -8.39 7.45 -16.03
N VAL A 59 -7.78 8.32 -16.85
CA VAL A 59 -7.99 9.77 -16.82
C VAL A 59 -8.36 10.24 -18.22
N ARG A 60 -9.56 10.81 -18.39
CA ARG A 60 -10.07 11.22 -19.71
C ARG A 60 -10.87 12.50 -19.63
N LEU A 61 -10.69 13.38 -20.61
CA LEU A 61 -11.51 14.57 -20.78
C LEU A 61 -12.86 14.20 -21.41
N ALA A 62 -13.94 14.67 -20.81
CA ALA A 62 -15.30 14.61 -21.34
C ALA A 62 -15.76 16.02 -21.76
N ALA A 63 -16.14 16.17 -23.02
CA ALA A 63 -16.49 17.46 -23.61
C ALA A 63 -17.82 18.04 -23.07
N ASP A 64 -18.72 17.16 -22.63
CA ASP A 64 -20.06 17.53 -22.18
C ASP A 64 -20.62 16.47 -21.20
N PRO A 65 -21.79 16.71 -20.58
CA PRO A 65 -22.39 15.76 -19.64
C PRO A 65 -22.69 14.37 -20.20
N ALA A 66 -23.03 14.23 -21.48
CA ALA A 66 -23.30 12.92 -22.07
C ALA A 66 -21.99 12.15 -22.29
N ALA A 67 -20.92 12.82 -22.72
CA ALA A 67 -19.58 12.28 -22.79
C ALA A 67 -19.06 11.88 -21.40
N ALA A 68 -19.41 12.61 -20.34
CA ALA A 68 -19.03 12.27 -18.97
C ALA A 68 -19.66 10.95 -18.51
N GLU A 69 -20.94 10.71 -18.81
CA GLU A 69 -21.62 9.43 -18.53
C GLU A 69 -20.94 8.26 -19.26
N ILE A 70 -20.68 8.42 -20.56
CA ILE A 70 -20.04 7.37 -21.37
C ILE A 70 -18.63 7.07 -20.84
N THR A 71 -17.86 8.11 -20.54
CA THR A 71 -16.49 7.99 -20.02
C THR A 71 -16.47 7.32 -18.66
N ALA A 72 -17.36 7.72 -17.74
CA ALA A 72 -17.49 7.09 -16.43
C ALA A 72 -17.85 5.60 -16.55
N ARG A 73 -18.77 5.24 -17.46
CA ARG A 73 -19.13 3.84 -17.72
C ARG A 73 -17.97 3.01 -18.25
N GLN A 74 -17.07 3.61 -19.03
CA GLN A 74 -15.88 2.92 -19.54
C GLN A 74 -14.81 2.74 -18.47
N ILE A 75 -14.71 3.67 -17.51
CA ILE A 75 -13.68 3.67 -16.47
C ILE A 75 -14.08 2.82 -15.26
N LEU A 76 -15.35 2.86 -14.85
CA LEU A 76 -15.87 2.04 -13.74
C LEU A 76 -15.72 0.55 -14.08
N GLY A 77 -15.13 -0.21 -13.17
CA GLY A 77 -14.84 -1.64 -13.32
C GLY A 77 -13.58 -1.97 -14.11
N MET A 78 -12.81 -0.98 -14.61
CA MET A 78 -11.49 -1.26 -15.16
C MET A 78 -10.54 -1.77 -14.07
N ASP A 79 -9.63 -2.67 -14.43
CA ASP A 79 -8.48 -3.00 -13.62
C ASP A 79 -7.30 -2.07 -13.97
N ILE A 80 -6.74 -1.40 -12.97
CA ILE A 80 -5.55 -0.57 -13.12
C ILE A 80 -4.49 -1.12 -12.17
N LYS A 81 -3.57 -1.94 -12.71
CA LYS A 81 -2.46 -2.57 -11.96
C LYS A 81 -2.96 -3.40 -10.77
N GLY A 82 -4.03 -4.18 -10.94
CA GLY A 82 -4.62 -4.99 -9.88
C GLY A 82 -5.65 -4.26 -9.01
N HIS A 83 -5.89 -2.97 -9.23
CA HIS A 83 -6.94 -2.22 -8.53
C HIS A 83 -8.17 -2.05 -9.43
N THR A 84 -9.28 -2.64 -9.03
CA THR A 84 -10.57 -2.46 -9.70
C THR A 84 -11.16 -1.09 -9.38
N VAL A 85 -11.51 -0.32 -10.42
CA VAL A 85 -12.06 1.03 -10.26
C VAL A 85 -13.53 0.98 -9.80
N GLY A 86 -13.76 1.18 -8.51
CA GLY A 86 -15.13 1.26 -7.94
C GLY A 86 -15.76 2.65 -8.01
N LYS A 87 -14.96 3.72 -8.09
CA LYS A 87 -15.41 5.12 -8.11
C LYS A 87 -14.64 5.95 -9.13
N VAL A 88 -15.28 6.99 -9.64
CA VAL A 88 -14.66 8.03 -10.47
C VAL A 88 -14.86 9.40 -9.85
N MET A 89 -13.86 10.26 -9.98
CA MET A 89 -13.94 11.67 -9.66
C MET A 89 -14.11 12.46 -10.95
N LEU A 90 -15.07 13.39 -10.98
CA LEU A 90 -15.22 14.35 -12.06
C LEU A 90 -14.72 15.69 -11.57
N ALA A 91 -13.73 16.26 -12.24
CA ALA A 91 -13.11 17.52 -11.89
C ALA A 91 -13.29 18.55 -13.00
N GLN A 92 -13.37 19.83 -12.64
CA GLN A 92 -13.32 20.92 -13.62
C GLN A 92 -11.96 20.92 -14.35
N PRO A 93 -11.95 21.10 -15.69
CA PRO A 93 -10.72 21.30 -16.42
C PRO A 93 -10.07 22.62 -15.99
N VAL A 94 -8.74 22.64 -15.97
CA VAL A 94 -7.94 23.81 -15.62
C VAL A 94 -7.15 24.24 -16.85
N ASP A 95 -7.07 25.55 -17.11
CA ASP A 95 -6.24 26.11 -18.18
C ASP A 95 -4.80 26.25 -17.67
N ILE A 96 -3.97 25.28 -18.04
CA ILE A 96 -2.61 25.08 -17.52
C ILE A 96 -1.62 25.92 -18.33
N GLN A 97 -0.88 26.80 -17.65
CA GLN A 97 0.26 27.51 -18.25
C GLN A 97 1.56 26.71 -18.06
N SER A 98 1.75 26.12 -16.87
CA SER A 98 2.95 25.33 -16.54
C SER A 98 2.64 24.32 -15.45
N GLU A 99 3.35 23.20 -15.49
CA GLU A 99 3.21 22.05 -14.58
C GLU A 99 4.52 21.84 -13.83
N PHE A 100 4.43 21.61 -12.53
CA PHE A 100 5.56 21.38 -11.65
C PHE A 100 5.37 20.09 -10.86
N TYR A 101 6.47 19.52 -10.38
CA TYR A 101 6.47 18.41 -9.44
C TYR A 101 6.92 18.90 -8.07
N VAL A 102 6.21 18.51 -7.02
CA VAL A 102 6.62 18.73 -5.62
C VAL A 102 6.26 17.51 -4.78
N SER A 103 7.20 17.04 -3.97
CA SER A 103 6.92 16.11 -2.89
C SER A 103 7.74 16.34 -1.64
N TYR A 104 7.18 15.92 -0.52
CA TYR A 104 7.89 15.74 0.75
C TYR A 104 7.81 14.27 1.16
N VAL A 105 8.96 13.71 1.54
CA VAL A 105 9.10 12.30 1.93
C VAL A 105 10.09 12.18 3.08
N LEU A 106 10.01 11.08 3.84
CA LEU A 106 11.05 10.72 4.80
C LEU A 106 12.21 10.00 4.07
N ASP A 107 13.36 10.66 3.97
CA ASP A 107 14.62 10.03 3.56
C ASP A 107 15.14 9.16 4.70
N ARG A 108 14.84 7.86 4.61
CA ARG A 108 15.20 6.86 5.62
C ARG A 108 16.72 6.65 5.74
N ALA A 109 17.49 6.90 4.68
CA ALA A 109 18.94 6.75 4.72
C ALA A 109 19.60 7.90 5.49
N ALA A 110 19.09 9.12 5.28
CA ALA A 110 19.55 10.30 6.03
C ALA A 110 18.88 10.46 7.40
N GLY A 111 17.76 9.78 7.65
CA GLY A 111 16.94 9.96 8.85
C GLY A 111 16.32 11.36 8.92
N ARG A 112 16.01 11.97 7.77
CA ARG A 112 15.52 13.36 7.66
C ARG A 112 14.40 13.45 6.64
N PHE A 113 13.55 14.47 6.77
CA PHE A 113 12.60 14.79 5.70
C PHE A 113 13.33 15.39 4.50
N LEU A 114 12.82 15.13 3.30
CA LEU A 114 13.38 15.55 2.04
C LEU A 114 12.29 16.18 1.18
N ALA A 115 12.54 17.40 0.70
CA ALA A 115 11.79 18.02 -0.38
C ALA A 115 12.38 17.58 -1.72
N ILE A 116 11.54 17.08 -2.61
CA ILE A 116 11.87 16.81 -4.00
C ILE A 116 11.02 17.73 -4.87
N ALA A 117 11.63 18.54 -5.71
CA ALA A 117 10.90 19.49 -6.55
C ALA A 117 11.53 19.63 -7.93
N SER A 118 10.70 19.88 -8.93
CA SER A 118 11.15 20.05 -10.31
C SER A 118 10.21 20.94 -11.12
N ALA A 119 10.78 21.74 -12.00
CA ALA A 119 10.04 22.45 -13.04
C ALA A 119 9.41 21.52 -14.09
N GLU A 120 9.71 20.22 -14.05
CA GLU A 120 9.21 19.21 -14.97
C GLU A 120 8.04 18.41 -14.35
N GLY A 121 6.89 19.07 -14.20
CA GLY A 121 5.66 18.41 -13.76
C GLY A 121 4.99 17.57 -14.85
N GLY A 122 4.00 16.77 -14.44
CA GLY A 122 3.19 15.96 -15.34
C GLY A 122 3.87 14.68 -15.85
N MET A 123 5.11 14.43 -15.41
CA MET A 123 5.90 13.25 -15.75
C MET A 123 6.24 12.41 -14.51
N ASP A 124 6.77 11.22 -14.75
CA ASP A 124 7.29 10.33 -13.71
C ASP A 124 8.61 10.92 -13.18
N ILE A 125 8.67 11.26 -11.88
CA ILE A 125 9.83 11.96 -11.32
C ILE A 125 11.06 11.07 -11.27
N GLU A 126 10.88 9.75 -11.18
CA GLU A 126 11.94 8.77 -11.22
C GLU A 126 12.60 8.74 -12.61
N GLU A 127 11.82 8.87 -13.68
CA GLU A 127 12.32 9.02 -15.05
C GLU A 127 13.10 10.33 -15.24
N VAL A 128 12.60 11.45 -14.69
CA VAL A 128 13.32 12.74 -14.70
C VAL A 128 14.62 12.62 -13.92
N ALA A 129 14.60 12.06 -12.71
CA ALA A 129 15.77 11.88 -11.87
C ALA A 129 16.86 11.01 -12.52
N ALA A 130 16.46 9.99 -13.30
CA ALA A 130 17.40 9.11 -13.99
C ALA A 130 17.99 9.75 -15.26
N SER A 131 17.20 10.52 -16.00
CA SER A 131 17.61 11.11 -17.29
C SER A 131 18.26 12.49 -17.15
N ARG A 132 17.76 13.30 -16.21
CA ARG A 132 18.13 14.71 -15.96
C ARG A 132 18.15 14.99 -14.45
N PRO A 133 19.10 14.40 -13.70
CA PRO A 133 19.17 14.56 -12.25
C PRO A 133 19.29 16.01 -11.80
N GLU A 134 19.86 16.89 -12.61
CA GLU A 134 19.99 18.33 -12.38
C GLU A 134 18.66 19.10 -12.42
N ALA A 135 17.62 18.53 -13.07
CA ALA A 135 16.28 19.10 -13.08
C ALA A 135 15.50 18.81 -11.79
N VAL A 136 16.06 18.00 -10.87
CA VAL A 136 15.41 17.56 -9.64
C VAL A 136 16.14 18.11 -8.43
N ALA A 137 15.57 19.14 -7.82
CA ALA A 137 16.05 19.66 -6.55
C ALA A 137 15.75 18.66 -5.43
N ARG A 138 16.73 18.44 -4.55
CA ARG A 138 16.64 17.58 -3.37
C ARG A 138 17.17 18.35 -2.17
N ILE A 139 16.29 18.77 -1.28
CA ILE A 139 16.64 19.63 -0.13
C ILE A 139 16.13 18.97 1.15
N HIS A 140 17.05 18.60 2.04
CA HIS A 140 16.67 18.08 3.35
C HIS A 140 16.09 19.18 4.22
N ILE A 141 15.04 18.82 4.95
CA ILE A 141 14.31 19.69 5.87
C ILE A 141 14.76 19.41 7.29
N ASP A 142 14.94 20.47 8.08
CA ASP A 142 15.12 20.35 9.52
C ASP A 142 13.75 20.07 10.17
N PRO A 143 13.56 18.98 10.92
CA PRO A 143 12.27 18.64 11.49
C PRO A 143 11.80 19.61 12.60
N VAL A 144 12.69 20.38 13.20
CA VAL A 144 12.37 21.37 14.24
C VAL A 144 11.92 22.67 13.60
N GLU A 145 12.64 23.15 12.57
CA GLU A 145 12.28 24.39 11.87
C GLU A 145 11.15 24.21 10.85
N GLY A 146 11.14 23.06 10.15
CA GLY A 146 10.21 22.76 9.08
C GLY A 146 10.43 23.60 7.81
N VAL A 147 9.38 23.73 6.99
CA VAL A 147 9.40 24.55 5.78
C VAL A 147 8.80 25.92 6.08
N THR A 148 9.66 26.87 6.41
CA THR A 148 9.30 28.30 6.48
C THR A 148 9.20 28.90 5.06
N SER A 149 8.68 30.12 4.93
CA SER A 149 8.68 30.83 3.64
C SER A 149 10.09 30.97 3.05
N ALA A 150 11.12 31.17 3.88
CA ALA A 150 12.50 31.25 3.42
C ALA A 150 13.00 29.91 2.88
N LYS A 151 12.71 28.80 3.58
CA LYS A 151 13.04 27.45 3.11
C LYS A 151 12.27 27.08 1.85
N ALA A 152 10.98 27.45 1.77
CA ALA A 152 10.18 27.27 0.56
C ALA A 152 10.71 28.09 -0.63
N SER A 153 11.20 29.31 -0.42
CA SER A 153 11.88 30.09 -1.47
C SER A 153 13.16 29.41 -1.95
N GLU A 154 13.98 28.88 -1.04
CA GLU A 154 15.17 28.09 -1.39
C GLU A 154 14.81 26.86 -2.24
N ILE A 155 13.74 26.14 -1.87
CA ILE A 155 13.23 25.00 -2.64
C ILE A 155 12.77 25.44 -4.02
N ALA A 156 11.97 26.52 -4.11
CA ALA A 156 11.46 27.02 -5.37
C ALA A 156 12.60 27.46 -6.31
N GLU A 157 13.57 28.21 -5.79
CA GLU A 157 14.74 28.67 -6.57
C GLU A 157 15.57 27.50 -7.08
N ALA A 158 15.88 26.52 -6.22
CA ALA A 158 16.68 25.35 -6.60
C ALA A 158 15.97 24.47 -7.66
N ALA A 159 14.65 24.39 -7.62
CA ALA A 159 13.84 23.59 -8.54
C ALA A 159 13.39 24.35 -9.80
N GLY A 160 13.72 25.64 -9.93
CA GLY A 160 13.26 26.48 -11.03
C GLY A 160 11.75 26.78 -11.00
N LEU A 161 11.13 26.74 -9.82
CA LEU A 161 9.72 27.04 -9.62
C LEU A 161 9.49 28.56 -9.51
N PRO A 162 8.33 29.06 -9.96
CA PRO A 162 8.03 30.48 -9.83
C PRO A 162 7.77 30.86 -8.35
N PRO A 163 8.14 32.08 -7.90
CA PRO A 163 7.99 32.49 -6.49
C PRO A 163 6.58 32.38 -5.91
N GLN A 164 5.56 32.39 -6.77
CA GLN A 164 4.15 32.19 -6.39
C GLN A 164 3.90 30.80 -5.77
N THR A 165 4.79 29.83 -5.97
CA THR A 165 4.68 28.48 -5.39
C THR A 165 5.03 28.41 -3.91
N VAL A 166 5.69 29.43 -3.35
CA VAL A 166 6.20 29.43 -1.96
C VAL A 166 5.10 29.10 -0.94
N ASP A 167 3.92 29.71 -1.07
CA ASP A 167 2.79 29.44 -0.16
C ASP A 167 2.29 27.99 -0.27
N ALA A 168 2.23 27.44 -1.48
CA ALA A 168 1.85 26.05 -1.71
C ALA A 168 2.87 25.07 -1.10
N LEU A 169 4.18 25.37 -1.23
CA LEU A 169 5.25 24.55 -0.64
C LEU A 169 5.17 24.50 0.88
N VAL A 170 4.85 25.63 1.53
CA VAL A 170 4.65 25.67 3.00
C VAL A 170 3.42 24.86 3.39
N ARG A 171 2.29 25.02 2.70
CA ARG A 171 1.06 24.28 3.02
C ARG A 171 1.19 22.78 2.84
N LEU A 172 1.88 22.33 1.79
CA LEU A 172 2.14 20.90 1.58
C LEU A 172 2.99 20.30 2.71
N TRP A 173 3.91 21.09 3.27
CA TRP A 173 4.63 20.68 4.47
C TRP A 173 3.73 20.63 5.70
N GLU A 174 2.84 21.61 5.87
CA GLU A 174 1.85 21.58 6.95
C GLU A 174 0.95 20.34 6.88
N VAL A 175 0.52 19.95 5.68
CA VAL A 175 -0.24 18.70 5.44
C VAL A 175 0.58 17.52 5.94
N LEU A 176 1.86 17.41 5.55
CA LEU A 176 2.70 16.29 5.97
C LEU A 176 2.79 16.17 7.50
N VAL A 177 3.02 17.29 8.18
CA VAL A 177 3.22 17.31 9.63
C VAL A 177 1.90 17.11 10.39
N ARG A 178 0.82 17.80 10.01
CA ARG A 178 -0.45 17.77 10.74
C ARG A 178 -1.19 16.44 10.58
N GLU A 179 -1.01 15.77 9.46
CA GLU A 179 -1.70 14.51 9.13
C GLU A 179 -0.84 13.27 9.41
N ASP A 180 0.36 13.43 9.96
CA ASP A 180 1.34 12.35 10.13
C ASP A 180 1.60 11.59 8.82
N ALA A 181 1.82 12.32 7.73
CA ALA A 181 2.12 11.72 6.44
C ALA A 181 3.60 11.32 6.33
N VAL A 182 3.86 10.21 5.64
CA VAL A 182 5.20 9.79 5.22
C VAL A 182 5.51 10.18 3.78
N LEU A 183 4.48 10.54 3.01
CA LEU A 183 4.57 11.08 1.66
C LEU A 183 3.45 12.11 1.46
N VAL A 184 3.81 13.28 0.96
CA VAL A 184 2.88 14.22 0.32
C VAL A 184 3.47 14.56 -1.04
N GLU A 185 2.76 14.24 -2.12
CA GLU A 185 3.17 14.50 -3.49
C GLU A 185 2.05 15.22 -4.24
N VAL A 186 2.42 16.24 -5.02
CA VAL A 186 1.54 16.93 -5.96
C VAL A 186 2.19 16.89 -7.33
N ASN A 187 1.54 16.19 -8.26
CA ASN A 187 2.03 16.02 -9.62
C ASN A 187 0.87 15.94 -10.64
N PRO A 188 0.52 17.04 -11.33
CA PRO A 188 1.22 18.32 -11.33
C PRO A 188 0.70 19.31 -10.28
N LEU A 189 1.62 20.11 -9.73
CA LEU A 189 1.31 21.43 -9.17
C LEU A 189 1.28 22.42 -10.35
N VAL A 190 0.14 23.05 -10.57
CA VAL A 190 -0.12 23.83 -11.78
C VAL A 190 -0.07 25.32 -11.48
N ARG A 191 0.52 26.06 -12.41
CA ARG A 191 0.24 27.49 -12.57
C ARG A 191 -0.75 27.70 -13.72
N THR A 192 -1.86 28.39 -13.47
CA THR A 192 -2.83 28.72 -14.52
C THR A 192 -2.40 29.90 -15.36
N GLU A 193 -3.08 30.11 -16.49
CA GLU A 193 -2.95 31.34 -17.28
C GLU A 193 -3.29 32.61 -16.48
N GLN A 194 -4.16 32.52 -15.46
CA GLN A 194 -4.46 33.62 -14.53
C GLN A 194 -3.42 33.78 -13.41
N GLY A 195 -2.36 32.96 -13.40
CA GLY A 195 -1.26 33.04 -12.44
C GLY A 195 -1.55 32.42 -11.06
N GLN A 196 -2.63 31.65 -10.92
CA GLN A 196 -2.94 30.94 -9.68
C GLN A 196 -2.13 29.65 -9.58
N ILE A 197 -1.76 29.24 -8.35
CA ILE A 197 -1.09 27.97 -8.08
C ILE A 197 -2.10 26.99 -7.49
N LEU A 198 -2.25 25.80 -8.10
CA LEU A 198 -3.24 24.80 -7.72
C LEU A 198 -2.64 23.39 -7.71
N ALA A 199 -3.08 22.55 -6.79
CA ALA A 199 -2.80 21.12 -6.83
C ALA A 199 -3.80 20.42 -7.76
N LEU A 200 -3.35 19.94 -8.93
CA LEU A 200 -4.23 19.31 -9.92
C LEU A 200 -4.47 17.83 -9.64
N ASP A 201 -3.45 17.16 -9.11
CA ASP A 201 -3.46 15.76 -8.67
C ASP A 201 -2.50 15.65 -7.48
N GLY A 202 -2.76 14.71 -6.58
CA GLY A 202 -1.82 14.43 -5.53
C GLY A 202 -2.03 13.09 -4.85
N LYS A 203 -0.95 12.68 -4.21
CA LYS A 203 -0.80 11.39 -3.56
C LYS A 203 -0.30 11.65 -2.14
N VAL A 204 -1.03 11.12 -1.17
CA VAL A 204 -0.68 11.22 0.24
C VAL A 204 -0.65 9.82 0.83
N THR A 205 0.45 9.51 1.51
CA THR A 205 0.60 8.28 2.30
C THR A 205 0.74 8.68 3.75
N LEU A 206 -0.19 8.21 4.58
CA LEU A 206 -0.24 8.41 6.02
C LEU A 206 0.55 7.32 6.76
N ASP A 207 1.17 7.66 7.89
CA ASP A 207 1.77 6.69 8.80
C ASP A 207 0.68 5.89 9.52
N ASP A 208 0.59 4.59 9.26
CA ASP A 208 -0.37 3.72 9.94
C ASP A 208 -0.11 3.65 11.46
N ASN A 209 1.12 3.88 11.91
CA ASN A 209 1.44 3.91 13.35
C ASN A 209 0.90 5.15 14.07
N ALA A 210 0.55 6.21 13.33
CA ALA A 210 0.03 7.46 13.90
C ALA A 210 -1.50 7.48 14.01
N ARG A 211 -2.20 6.44 13.54
CA ARG A 211 -3.68 6.38 13.53
C ARG A 211 -4.33 6.69 14.86
N PHE A 212 -3.73 6.27 15.97
CA PHE A 212 -4.27 6.48 17.31
C PHE A 212 -4.49 7.95 17.68
N ARG A 213 -3.79 8.88 17.01
CA ARG A 213 -3.92 10.35 17.20
C ARG A 213 -4.50 11.06 15.99
N GLN A 214 -4.94 10.33 14.98
CA GLN A 214 -5.48 10.84 13.73
C GLN A 214 -6.95 10.41 13.57
N GLU A 215 -7.83 10.97 14.41
CA GLU A 215 -9.23 10.55 14.55
C GLU A 215 -9.99 10.47 13.21
N ARG A 216 -9.74 11.41 12.29
CA ARG A 216 -10.42 11.49 10.99
C ARG A 216 -10.18 10.28 10.07
N TRP A 217 -9.05 9.59 10.25
CA TRP A 217 -8.68 8.43 9.44
C TRP A 217 -9.10 7.10 10.08
N GLY A 218 -9.79 7.18 11.23
CA GLY A 218 -10.35 6.06 11.96
C GLY A 218 -9.30 5.17 12.63
N ALA A 219 -9.75 4.42 13.65
CA ALA A 219 -9.02 3.28 14.20
C ALA A 219 -9.20 2.01 13.36
N ASP A 220 -10.24 1.97 12.52
CA ASP A 220 -10.57 0.81 11.69
C ASP A 220 -9.56 0.66 10.54
N GLY A 221 -9.11 -0.58 10.34
CA GLY A 221 -8.10 -0.93 9.35
C GLY A 221 -8.47 -0.52 7.93
N ALA A 222 -7.45 -0.34 7.09
CA ALA A 222 -7.66 -0.04 5.68
C ALA A 222 -8.57 -1.10 5.02
N ALA A 223 -9.49 -0.66 4.15
CA ALA A 223 -10.15 -1.58 3.23
C ALA A 223 -9.06 -2.23 2.36
N HIS A 224 -9.00 -3.57 2.41
CA HIS A 224 -8.14 -4.37 1.55
C HIS A 224 -8.90 -4.73 0.28
N ASP A 225 -8.26 -4.54 -0.88
CA ASP A 225 -8.84 -4.89 -2.17
C ASP A 225 -8.89 -6.42 -2.36
N ASP A 226 -7.91 -7.15 -1.79
CA ASP A 226 -7.87 -8.62 -1.82
C ASP A 226 -8.72 -9.24 -0.69
N PRO A 227 -9.63 -10.17 -0.97
CA PRO A 227 -10.48 -10.80 0.04
C PRO A 227 -9.74 -11.59 1.12
N LEU A 228 -8.58 -12.18 0.80
CA LEU A 228 -7.77 -12.93 1.77
C LEU A 228 -7.05 -11.97 2.72
N GLU A 229 -6.52 -10.86 2.20
CA GLU A 229 -5.96 -9.80 3.05
C GLU A 229 -7.03 -9.19 3.95
N ALA A 230 -8.24 -8.94 3.43
CA ALA A 230 -9.36 -8.46 4.23
C ALA A 230 -9.76 -9.45 5.35
N ALA A 231 -9.84 -10.74 5.03
CA ALA A 231 -10.16 -11.79 6.00
C ALA A 231 -9.08 -11.95 7.08
N ALA A 232 -7.81 -11.80 6.70
CA ALA A 232 -6.68 -11.82 7.63
C ALA A 232 -6.67 -10.60 8.54
N ALA A 233 -6.87 -9.39 7.99
CA ALA A 233 -6.94 -8.15 8.74
C ALA A 233 -8.08 -8.16 9.78
N ALA A 234 -9.25 -8.72 9.43
CA ALA A 234 -10.38 -8.90 10.36
C ALA A 234 -10.04 -9.81 11.56
N LYS A 235 -9.01 -10.64 11.43
CA LYS A 235 -8.47 -11.53 12.48
C LYS A 235 -7.22 -10.97 13.15
N GLY A 236 -6.80 -9.75 12.80
CA GLY A 236 -5.60 -9.10 13.34
C GLY A 236 -4.29 -9.72 12.85
N LEU A 237 -4.28 -10.35 11.68
CA LEU A 237 -3.11 -11.01 11.10
C LEU A 237 -2.37 -10.09 10.12
N ASN A 238 -1.04 -10.10 10.17
CA ASN A 238 -0.19 -9.41 9.20
C ASN A 238 0.01 -10.29 7.96
N TYR A 239 -0.86 -10.15 6.97
CA TYR A 239 -0.91 -11.00 5.78
C TYR A 239 -0.76 -10.18 4.51
N VAL A 240 0.00 -10.68 3.54
CA VAL A 240 0.09 -10.13 2.17
C VAL A 240 -0.03 -11.27 1.18
N LYS A 241 -0.92 -11.13 0.19
CA LYS A 241 -1.11 -12.13 -0.86
C LYS A 241 0.04 -12.06 -1.88
N LEU A 242 0.54 -13.22 -2.31
CA LEU A 242 1.54 -13.36 -3.37
C LEU A 242 1.09 -14.39 -4.42
N ASP A 243 1.71 -14.37 -5.61
CA ASP A 243 1.39 -15.31 -6.69
C ASP A 243 2.21 -16.60 -6.61
N GLY A 244 1.82 -17.49 -5.69
CA GLY A 244 2.51 -18.76 -5.50
C GLY A 244 1.64 -19.89 -4.95
N GLU A 245 2.31 -20.98 -4.58
CA GLU A 245 1.68 -22.25 -4.23
C GLU A 245 2.10 -22.81 -2.85
N VAL A 246 3.11 -22.22 -2.21
CA VAL A 246 3.53 -22.58 -0.85
C VAL A 246 3.06 -21.52 0.13
N GLY A 247 2.04 -21.84 0.93
CA GLY A 247 1.56 -20.95 1.98
C GLY A 247 2.57 -20.86 3.13
N ILE A 248 2.89 -19.66 3.61
CA ILE A 248 3.90 -19.45 4.66
C ILE A 248 3.24 -18.92 5.93
N ILE A 249 3.60 -19.51 7.07
CA ILE A 249 3.32 -18.97 8.41
C ILE A 249 4.65 -18.89 9.16
N GLY A 250 4.97 -17.75 9.74
CA GLY A 250 6.10 -17.66 10.65
C GLY A 250 5.96 -16.52 11.63
N ASN A 251 6.91 -16.41 12.56
CA ASN A 251 6.95 -15.37 13.57
C ASN A 251 8.11 -14.40 13.34
N GLY A 252 7.80 -13.11 13.32
CA GLY A 252 8.72 -12.02 13.02
C GLY A 252 8.90 -11.83 11.52
N ALA A 253 8.58 -10.62 11.04
CA ALA A 253 8.65 -10.24 9.63
C ALA A 253 9.96 -10.62 8.93
N GLY A 254 11.11 -10.44 9.60
CA GLY A 254 12.42 -10.83 9.04
C GLY A 254 12.53 -12.32 8.74
N LEU A 255 12.11 -13.18 9.67
CA LEU A 255 12.14 -14.63 9.48
C LEU A 255 11.15 -15.07 8.39
N VAL A 256 9.95 -14.48 8.37
CA VAL A 256 8.95 -14.77 7.35
C VAL A 256 9.48 -14.41 5.96
N MET A 257 10.05 -13.21 5.78
CA MET A 257 10.66 -12.79 4.51
C MET A 257 11.79 -13.73 4.08
N SER A 258 12.72 -14.09 4.99
CA SER A 258 13.74 -15.08 4.67
C SER A 258 13.15 -16.46 4.32
N THR A 259 11.99 -16.81 4.88
CA THR A 259 11.28 -18.05 4.54
C THR A 259 10.75 -18.03 3.12
N LEU A 260 10.23 -16.88 2.66
CA LEU A 260 9.86 -16.67 1.27
C LEU A 260 11.06 -16.92 0.35
N ASP A 261 12.22 -16.33 0.68
CA ASP A 261 13.44 -16.42 -0.13
C ASP A 261 13.98 -17.85 -0.21
N VAL A 262 14.02 -18.59 0.90
CA VAL A 262 14.53 -19.97 0.90
C VAL A 262 13.59 -20.91 0.14
N VAL A 263 12.27 -20.68 0.21
CA VAL A 263 11.29 -21.43 -0.60
C VAL A 263 11.45 -21.11 -2.09
N ALA A 264 11.62 -19.83 -2.45
CA ALA A 264 11.91 -19.40 -3.81
C ALA A 264 13.23 -20.01 -4.34
N GLY A 265 14.27 -20.05 -3.50
CA GLY A 265 15.56 -20.68 -3.80
C GLY A 265 15.47 -22.20 -3.99
N CYS A 266 14.41 -22.85 -3.47
CA CYS A 266 14.09 -24.25 -3.72
C CYS A 266 13.27 -24.48 -5.00
N GLY A 267 12.96 -23.42 -5.77
CA GLY A 267 12.26 -23.50 -7.05
C GLY A 267 10.74 -23.52 -6.96
N ALA A 268 10.15 -23.24 -5.79
CA ALA A 268 8.70 -23.07 -5.63
C ALA A 268 8.35 -21.61 -5.29
N ARG A 269 7.14 -21.16 -5.62
CA ARG A 269 6.73 -19.78 -5.32
C ARG A 269 5.97 -19.70 -3.99
N PRO A 270 6.36 -18.81 -3.07
CA PRO A 270 5.57 -18.50 -1.88
C PRO A 270 4.22 -17.88 -2.27
N ALA A 271 3.14 -18.33 -1.63
CA ALA A 271 1.77 -17.88 -1.91
C ALA A 271 1.34 -16.67 -1.08
N ASN A 272 2.03 -16.40 0.02
CA ASN A 272 1.72 -15.29 0.92
C ASN A 272 2.90 -14.96 1.83
N PHE A 273 2.84 -13.76 2.42
CA PHE A 273 3.48 -13.44 3.69
C PHE A 273 2.45 -13.58 4.81
N LEU A 274 2.80 -14.20 5.94
CA LEU A 274 1.99 -14.15 7.16
C LEU A 274 2.91 -14.15 8.39
N ASP A 275 2.90 -13.04 9.12
CA ASP A 275 3.58 -12.90 10.41
C ASP A 275 2.57 -12.97 11.57
N ILE A 276 2.69 -14.01 12.40
CA ILE A 276 1.88 -14.21 13.60
C ILE A 276 2.41 -13.42 14.82
N GLY A 277 3.50 -12.66 14.64
CA GLY A 277 4.14 -11.87 15.67
C GLY A 277 4.77 -12.70 16.78
N GLY A 278 4.98 -12.07 17.94
CA GLY A 278 5.60 -12.72 19.10
C GLY A 278 4.66 -13.61 19.92
N GLY A 279 3.44 -13.89 19.47
CA GLY A 279 2.46 -14.70 20.20
C GLY A 279 1.81 -15.73 19.28
N ALA A 280 2.14 -17.01 19.46
CA ALA A 280 1.54 -18.11 18.70
C ALA A 280 0.44 -18.80 19.52
N SER A 281 -0.66 -18.09 19.79
CA SER A 281 -1.81 -18.72 20.44
C SER A 281 -2.48 -19.71 19.50
N ALA A 282 -3.23 -20.68 20.05
CA ALA A 282 -4.02 -21.63 19.25
C ALA A 282 -4.98 -20.93 18.29
N GLN A 283 -5.60 -19.83 18.73
CA GLN A 283 -6.52 -19.05 17.91
C GLN A 283 -5.79 -18.41 16.72
N ILE A 284 -4.63 -17.78 16.94
CA ILE A 284 -3.83 -17.16 15.87
C ILE A 284 -3.38 -18.22 14.86
N MET A 285 -2.97 -19.41 15.31
CA MET A 285 -2.60 -20.51 14.42
C MET A 285 -3.79 -21.03 13.60
N ALA A 286 -4.96 -21.22 14.22
CA ALA A 286 -6.17 -21.64 13.53
C ALA A 286 -6.61 -20.60 12.49
N ASP A 287 -6.55 -19.31 12.86
CA ASP A 287 -6.88 -18.22 11.98
C ASP A 287 -5.94 -18.12 10.78
N GLY A 288 -4.63 -18.22 11.01
CA GLY A 288 -3.62 -18.22 9.96
C GLY A 288 -3.76 -19.41 8.99
N LEU A 289 -3.93 -20.62 9.53
CA LEU A 289 -4.17 -21.82 8.71
C LEU A 289 -5.47 -21.70 7.91
N SER A 290 -6.55 -21.20 8.53
CA SER A 290 -7.84 -21.01 7.86
C SER A 290 -7.74 -20.03 6.68
N VAL A 291 -7.01 -18.92 6.84
CA VAL A 291 -6.81 -17.95 5.74
C VAL A 291 -6.01 -18.60 4.61
N ILE A 292 -4.86 -19.20 4.92
CA ILE A 292 -3.97 -19.80 3.90
C ILE A 292 -4.65 -20.93 3.14
N LEU A 293 -5.39 -21.81 3.83
CA LEU A 293 -6.06 -22.95 3.20
C LEU A 293 -7.29 -22.55 2.38
N SER A 294 -7.80 -21.33 2.55
CA SER A 294 -8.86 -20.79 1.70
C SER A 294 -8.36 -20.31 0.34
N ASP A 295 -7.05 -20.09 0.19
CA ASP A 295 -6.45 -19.78 -1.09
C ASP A 295 -6.35 -21.04 -1.98
N PRO A 296 -7.08 -21.11 -3.11
CA PRO A 296 -7.05 -22.29 -3.97
C PRO A 296 -5.69 -22.53 -4.63
N ALA A 297 -4.82 -21.51 -4.72
CA ALA A 297 -3.48 -21.65 -5.30
C ALA A 297 -2.52 -22.43 -4.37
N VAL A 298 -2.80 -22.44 -3.06
CA VAL A 298 -1.96 -23.11 -2.07
C VAL A 298 -2.05 -24.63 -2.20
N LYS A 299 -0.88 -25.25 -2.37
CA LYS A 299 -0.70 -26.70 -2.51
C LYS A 299 0.02 -27.34 -1.33
N SER A 300 0.87 -26.59 -0.63
CA SER A 300 1.47 -26.99 0.65
C SER A 300 1.60 -25.78 1.57
N VAL A 301 1.70 -26.02 2.88
CA VAL A 301 1.90 -24.97 3.88
C VAL A 301 3.21 -25.22 4.61
N PHE A 302 3.99 -24.16 4.85
CA PHE A 302 5.22 -24.19 5.62
C PHE A 302 5.09 -23.26 6.84
N VAL A 303 5.04 -23.87 8.03
CA VAL A 303 5.15 -23.18 9.32
C VAL A 303 6.62 -23.17 9.75
N ASN A 304 7.22 -21.98 9.80
CA ASN A 304 8.60 -21.78 10.26
C ASN A 304 8.59 -20.89 11.50
N VAL A 305 8.80 -21.50 12.67
CA VAL A 305 8.79 -20.79 13.94
C VAL A 305 10.13 -20.93 14.66
N PHE A 306 10.68 -19.78 15.04
CA PHE A 306 11.81 -19.71 15.96
C PHE A 306 11.30 -19.24 17.33
N GLY A 307 11.25 -20.17 18.28
CA GLY A 307 10.83 -19.94 19.66
C GLY A 307 11.82 -19.05 20.40
N GLY A 308 11.36 -17.85 20.74
CA GLY A 308 12.04 -16.90 21.61
C GLY A 308 11.29 -16.80 22.94
N ILE A 309 10.50 -15.72 23.08
CA ILE A 309 9.61 -15.52 24.24
C ILE A 309 8.50 -16.58 24.26
N THR A 310 7.83 -16.82 23.12
CA THR A 310 6.94 -17.97 22.97
C THR A 310 7.77 -19.22 22.75
N ALA A 311 7.63 -20.19 23.64
CA ALA A 311 8.30 -21.49 23.54
C ALA A 311 7.61 -22.38 22.49
N CYS A 312 8.39 -23.24 21.84
CA CYS A 312 7.94 -24.08 20.73
C CYS A 312 6.89 -25.13 21.13
N ASP A 313 6.85 -25.54 22.40
CA ASP A 313 5.79 -26.40 22.93
C ASP A 313 4.43 -25.69 22.92
N ALA A 314 4.37 -24.43 23.34
CA ALA A 314 3.14 -23.64 23.25
C ALA A 314 2.69 -23.45 21.79
N VAL A 315 3.64 -23.23 20.87
CA VAL A 315 3.36 -23.16 19.42
C VAL A 315 2.82 -24.50 18.92
N ALA A 316 3.46 -25.62 19.30
CA ALA A 316 3.04 -26.96 18.90
C ALA A 316 1.64 -27.30 19.43
N ASP A 317 1.35 -26.98 20.69
CA ASP A 317 0.00 -27.11 21.27
C ASP A 317 -1.01 -26.27 20.49
N GLY A 318 -0.64 -25.04 20.11
CA GLY A 318 -1.46 -24.17 19.27
C GLY A 318 -1.75 -24.77 17.89
N ILE A 319 -0.76 -25.39 17.26
CA ILE A 319 -0.93 -26.14 16.01
C ILE A 319 -1.89 -27.31 16.24
N VAL A 320 -1.65 -28.15 17.25
CA VAL A 320 -2.48 -29.34 17.52
C VAL A 320 -3.94 -28.95 17.76
N GLN A 321 -4.20 -27.91 18.54
CA GLN A 321 -5.55 -27.40 18.79
C GLN A 321 -6.19 -26.81 17.52
N ALA A 322 -5.41 -26.11 16.69
CA ALA A 322 -5.90 -25.61 15.41
C ALA A 322 -6.31 -26.74 14.47
N LEU A 323 -5.62 -27.89 14.50
CA LEU A 323 -5.97 -29.07 13.68
C LEU A 323 -7.30 -29.72 14.08
N ASP A 324 -7.83 -29.43 15.27
CA ASP A 324 -9.13 -29.95 15.72
C ASP A 324 -10.29 -29.11 15.18
N THR A 325 -10.04 -27.86 14.78
CA THR A 325 -11.06 -26.95 14.24
C THR A 325 -10.89 -26.65 12.75
N VAL A 326 -9.67 -26.77 12.23
CA VAL A 326 -9.33 -26.53 10.82
C VAL A 326 -8.99 -27.85 10.14
N GLN A 327 -9.79 -28.22 9.14
CA GLN A 327 -9.50 -29.39 8.34
C GLN A 327 -8.33 -29.11 7.38
N LEU A 328 -7.20 -29.79 7.60
CA LEU A 328 -6.08 -29.74 6.65
C LEU A 328 -6.46 -30.45 5.34
N THR A 329 -6.50 -29.68 4.25
CA THR A 329 -6.68 -30.18 2.88
C THR A 329 -5.35 -30.29 2.13
N ARG A 330 -4.28 -29.71 2.68
CA ARG A 330 -2.93 -29.63 2.08
C ARG A 330 -1.87 -30.13 3.07
N PRO A 331 -0.73 -30.67 2.59
CA PRO A 331 0.41 -31.02 3.46
C PRO A 331 0.96 -29.81 4.21
N LEU A 332 1.23 -30.00 5.50
CA LEU A 332 1.80 -29.00 6.40
C LEU A 332 3.21 -29.42 6.81
N VAL A 333 4.22 -28.63 6.43
CA VAL A 333 5.60 -28.78 6.88
C VAL A 333 5.83 -27.84 8.04
N VAL A 334 6.35 -28.35 9.16
CA VAL A 334 6.60 -27.57 10.37
C VAL A 334 8.07 -27.63 10.73
N ARG A 335 8.68 -26.47 10.96
CA ARG A 335 9.99 -26.33 11.59
C ARG A 335 9.85 -25.52 12.87
N LEU A 336 10.18 -26.15 13.99
CA LEU A 336 10.27 -25.55 15.31
C LEU A 336 11.73 -25.57 15.79
N ASP A 337 12.26 -24.41 16.15
CA ASP A 337 13.62 -24.27 16.69
C ASP A 337 13.68 -23.18 17.77
N GLY A 338 14.72 -23.18 18.60
CA GLY A 338 14.85 -22.28 19.74
C GLY A 338 14.27 -22.84 21.04
N ASN A 339 13.61 -21.99 21.83
CA ASN A 339 13.17 -22.31 23.18
C ASN A 339 12.18 -23.50 23.19
N ASN A 340 12.50 -24.54 23.97
CA ASN A 340 11.74 -25.79 24.11
C ASN A 340 11.39 -26.54 22.80
N ALA A 341 12.20 -26.35 21.75
CA ALA A 341 11.94 -26.95 20.43
C ALA A 341 11.88 -28.48 20.45
N VAL A 342 12.66 -29.15 21.30
CA VAL A 342 12.60 -30.62 21.44
C VAL A 342 11.21 -31.07 21.91
N ARG A 343 10.64 -30.39 22.91
CA ARG A 343 9.30 -30.72 23.41
C ARG A 343 8.22 -30.38 22.39
N GLY A 344 8.31 -29.23 21.72
CA GLY A 344 7.38 -28.86 20.65
C GLY A 344 7.33 -29.90 19.52
N ARG A 345 8.50 -30.41 19.11
CA ARG A 345 8.55 -31.49 18.12
C ARG A 345 7.93 -32.79 18.63
N ALA A 346 8.16 -33.15 19.89
CA ALA A 346 7.54 -34.32 20.49
C ALA A 346 6.00 -34.23 20.54
N ILE A 347 5.43 -33.05 20.82
CA ILE A 347 3.98 -32.83 20.80
C ILE A 347 3.39 -33.08 19.40
N LEU A 348 4.06 -32.63 18.34
CA LEU A 348 3.63 -32.89 16.97
C LEU A 348 3.76 -34.37 16.58
N ASP A 349 4.80 -35.05 17.05
CA ASP A 349 4.98 -36.50 16.85
C ASP A 349 3.87 -37.30 17.57
N GLU A 350 3.52 -36.92 18.81
CA GLU A 350 2.45 -37.52 19.59
C GLU A 350 1.08 -37.37 18.89
N ARG A 351 0.82 -36.23 18.22
CA ARG A 351 -0.41 -36.02 17.44
C ARG A 351 -0.49 -36.91 16.20
N ALA A 352 0.65 -37.29 15.62
CA ALA A 352 0.79 -38.20 14.48
C ALA A 352 -0.17 -37.90 13.30
N HIS A 353 -0.42 -36.61 13.01
CA HIS A 353 -1.33 -36.23 11.93
C HIS A 353 -0.72 -36.55 10.56
N PRO A 354 -1.41 -37.27 9.64
CA PRO A 354 -0.82 -37.81 8.42
C PRO A 354 -0.33 -36.75 7.42
N LEU A 355 -0.90 -35.54 7.48
CA LEU A 355 -0.49 -34.41 6.63
C LEU A 355 0.59 -33.53 7.25
N VAL A 356 0.95 -33.73 8.52
CA VAL A 356 1.95 -32.92 9.21
C VAL A 356 3.32 -33.59 9.11
N GLN A 357 4.31 -32.84 8.63
CA GLN A 357 5.68 -33.32 8.48
C GLN A 357 6.63 -32.35 9.18
N GLN A 358 7.56 -32.89 9.96
CA GLN A 358 8.54 -32.07 10.67
C GLN A 358 9.86 -31.99 9.91
N ALA A 359 10.53 -30.85 10.04
CA ALA A 359 11.91 -30.65 9.61
C ALA A 359 12.67 -29.83 10.64
N THR A 360 13.96 -30.13 10.82
CA THR A 360 14.80 -29.50 11.85
C THR A 360 15.53 -28.26 11.36
N THR A 361 15.72 -28.13 10.05
CA THR A 361 16.39 -26.99 9.42
C THR A 361 15.43 -26.25 8.51
N MET A 362 15.64 -24.93 8.38
CA MET A 362 14.85 -24.09 7.48
C MET A 362 14.97 -24.55 6.03
N ASP A 363 16.19 -24.84 5.55
CA ASP A 363 16.42 -25.33 4.19
C ASP A 363 15.75 -26.69 3.93
N GLY A 364 15.80 -27.59 4.92
CA GLY A 364 15.15 -28.90 4.82
C GLY A 364 13.64 -28.78 4.75
N ALA A 365 13.07 -27.91 5.58
CA ALA A 365 11.64 -27.64 5.61
C ALA A 365 11.15 -26.96 4.31
N ALA A 366 11.86 -25.94 3.84
CA ALA A 366 11.55 -25.25 2.59
C ALA A 366 11.62 -26.18 1.38
N ARG A 367 12.69 -26.98 1.27
CA ARG A 367 12.83 -27.99 0.20
C ARG A 367 11.68 -28.98 0.24
N ARG A 368 11.27 -29.42 1.43
CA ARG A 368 10.16 -30.36 1.57
C ARG A 368 8.82 -29.72 1.18
N ALA A 369 8.55 -28.50 1.60
CA ALA A 369 7.34 -27.77 1.24
C ALA A 369 7.26 -27.53 -0.28
N ALA A 370 8.37 -27.15 -0.90
CA ALA A 370 8.49 -26.97 -2.35
C ALA A 370 8.23 -28.28 -3.13
N GLN A 371 8.81 -29.40 -2.69
CA GLN A 371 8.53 -30.72 -3.27
C GLN A 371 7.04 -31.07 -3.19
N LEU A 372 6.41 -30.84 -2.05
CA LEU A 372 4.98 -31.14 -1.85
C LEU A 372 4.08 -30.25 -2.72
N ALA A 373 4.45 -29.00 -2.98
CA ALA A 373 3.70 -28.11 -3.86
C ALA A 373 3.87 -28.42 -5.35
N THR A 374 5.01 -28.99 -5.76
CA THR A 374 5.30 -29.32 -7.15
C THR A 374 4.80 -30.70 -7.57
N THR A 375 4.62 -31.61 -6.60
CA THR A 375 4.14 -32.98 -6.85
C THR A 375 2.62 -33.12 -6.73
N ALA A 376 1.95 -32.08 -6.20
CA ALA A 376 0.49 -31.98 -6.07
C ALA A 376 -0.12 -31.19 -7.22
#